data_AF-A0A2A2ZLB3-F1
#
_entry.id   AF-A0A2A2ZLB3-F1
#
_cell.length_a   1.000
_cell.length_b   1.000
_cell.length_c   1.000
_cell.angle_alpha   90.00
_cell.angle_beta   90.00
_cell.angle_gamma   90.00
#
_symmetry.space_group_name_H-M   'P 1'
#
loop_
_entity.id
_entity.type
_entity.pdbx_description
1 polymer ?
#
loop_
_entity_poly.entity_id
_entity_poly.type
_entity_poly.pdbx_seq_one_letter_code
_entity_poly.pdbx_strand_id
1 'polypeptide(L)'
;MTNTRRPLTWADLTDHDKMSLRIAVHESSHAVAGALLGGVVRSAVMTDSRVWGVNGLTTFEEVPPSSSPAIAYAGPYGEGRWLDGRHPSQRTMRALMRGSGHGDHKSICAAAAAADVYGYSDTSAEARRTVQPLLERTWPAVINLARTIHRNSEATHDDVCKALGITDGGGRSSSQLASLKAGLRRVPPIAA
;
A
#
# COMPACT_ATOMS: atom_id res chain seq x y z
N MET A 1 41.13 -3.73 12.67
CA MET A 1 40.59 -2.93 11.56
C MET A 1 39.18 -3.44 11.26
N THR A 2 38.16 -2.74 11.72
CA THR A 2 36.76 -3.10 11.47
C THR A 2 36.44 -2.76 10.02
N ASN A 3 36.21 -3.79 9.21
CA ASN A 3 35.87 -3.65 7.79
C ASN A 3 34.42 -3.16 7.70
N THR A 4 34.21 -1.84 7.79
CA THR A 4 32.89 -1.22 7.57
C THR A 4 32.53 -1.36 6.11
N ARG A 5 31.77 -2.42 5.78
CA ARG A 5 31.19 -2.61 4.45
C ARG A 5 30.36 -1.38 4.10
N ARG A 6 30.58 -0.84 2.90
CA ARG A 6 29.76 0.25 2.36
C ARG A 6 28.28 -0.17 2.36
N PRO A 7 27.33 0.73 2.68
CA PRO A 7 25.91 0.45 2.54
C PRO A 7 25.56 -0.04 1.13
N LEU A 8 24.68 -1.03 1.04
CA LEU A 8 24.15 -1.50 -0.24
C LEU A 8 23.33 -0.39 -0.90
N THR A 9 23.46 -0.28 -2.21
CA THR A 9 22.67 0.62 -3.06
C THR A 9 21.68 -0.18 -3.91
N TRP A 10 20.71 0.49 -4.52
CA TRP A 10 19.76 -0.15 -5.43
C TRP A 10 20.43 -0.91 -6.60
N ALA A 11 21.60 -0.45 -7.05
CA ALA A 11 22.37 -1.11 -8.11
C ALA A 11 23.02 -2.42 -7.65
N ASP A 12 23.25 -2.58 -6.34
CA ASP A 12 23.86 -3.77 -5.75
C ASP A 12 22.83 -4.90 -5.53
N LEU A 13 21.53 -4.60 -5.69
CA LEU A 13 20.43 -5.54 -5.47
C LEU A 13 20.16 -6.40 -6.72
N THR A 14 19.86 -7.68 -6.50
CA THR A 14 19.36 -8.56 -7.57
C THR A 14 17.97 -8.10 -8.01
N ASP A 15 17.53 -8.53 -9.20
CA ASP A 15 16.17 -8.21 -9.66
C ASP A 15 15.10 -8.85 -8.77
N HIS A 16 15.43 -9.98 -8.13
CA HIS A 16 14.60 -10.63 -7.13
C HIS A 16 14.47 -9.77 -5.86
N ASP A 17 15.59 -9.25 -5.33
CA ASP A 17 15.56 -8.35 -4.16
C ASP A 17 14.76 -7.08 -4.46
N LYS A 18 14.96 -6.50 -5.65
CA LYS A 18 14.21 -5.32 -6.09
C LYS A 18 12.71 -5.62 -6.19
N MET A 19 12.34 -6.79 -6.69
CA MET A 19 10.95 -7.20 -6.76
C MET A 19 10.35 -7.38 -5.36
N SER A 20 11.06 -8.07 -4.45
CA SER A 20 10.64 -8.26 -3.05
C SER A 20 10.37 -6.93 -2.35
N LEU A 21 11.26 -5.94 -2.50
CA LEU A 21 11.06 -4.61 -1.95
C LEU A 21 9.84 -3.91 -2.56
N ARG A 22 9.65 -4.01 -3.88
CA ARG A 22 8.49 -3.41 -4.57
C ARG A 22 7.17 -4.01 -4.09
N ILE A 23 7.09 -5.34 -4.00
CA ILE A 23 5.88 -6.05 -3.55
C ILE A 23 5.59 -5.71 -2.08
N ALA A 24 6.60 -5.65 -1.20
CA ALA A 24 6.38 -5.25 0.18
C ALA A 24 5.80 -3.83 0.29
N VAL A 25 6.26 -2.89 -0.54
CA VAL A 25 5.69 -1.53 -0.60
C VAL A 25 4.27 -1.56 -1.18
N HIS A 26 4.03 -2.35 -2.22
CA HIS A 26 2.73 -2.54 -2.84
C HIS A 26 1.67 -3.00 -1.81
N GLU A 27 1.93 -4.10 -1.11
CA GLU A 27 1.02 -4.64 -0.10
C GLU A 27 0.86 -3.71 1.10
N SER A 28 1.95 -3.08 1.56
CA SER A 28 1.85 -2.10 2.65
C SER A 28 0.96 -0.91 2.28
N SER A 29 0.90 -0.53 1.01
CA SER A 29 0.08 0.58 0.53
C SER A 29 -1.41 0.21 0.52
N HIS A 30 -1.76 -1.02 0.13
CA HIS A 30 -3.11 -1.54 0.31
C HIS A 30 -3.53 -1.53 1.78
N ALA A 31 -2.70 -2.10 2.65
CA ALA A 31 -2.99 -2.26 4.07
C ALA A 31 -3.20 -0.90 4.76
N VAL A 32 -2.30 0.05 4.54
CA VAL A 32 -2.40 1.41 5.10
C VAL A 32 -3.63 2.14 4.55
N ALA A 33 -3.87 2.10 3.23
CA ALA A 33 -5.03 2.76 2.64
C ALA A 33 -6.34 2.16 3.16
N GLY A 34 -6.44 0.83 3.23
CA GLY A 34 -7.64 0.16 3.72
C GLY A 34 -7.92 0.45 5.19
N ALA A 35 -6.90 0.46 6.05
CA ALA A 35 -7.06 0.88 7.44
C ALA A 35 -7.55 2.33 7.55
N LEU A 36 -6.93 3.27 6.82
CA LEU A 36 -7.36 4.69 6.82
C LEU A 36 -8.81 4.85 6.34
N LEU A 37 -9.22 4.06 5.34
CA LEU A 37 -10.58 4.05 4.80
C LEU A 37 -11.60 3.33 5.71
N GLY A 38 -11.18 2.90 6.91
CA GLY A 38 -12.05 2.35 7.95
C GLY A 38 -12.14 0.83 7.97
N GLY A 39 -11.27 0.15 7.22
CA GLY A 39 -11.18 -1.30 7.25
C GLY A 39 -10.31 -1.86 8.38
N VAL A 40 -10.39 -3.17 8.55
CA VAL A 40 -9.55 -3.98 9.46
C VAL A 40 -8.74 -4.95 8.62
N VAL A 41 -7.43 -4.82 8.68
CA VAL A 41 -6.51 -5.64 7.87
C VAL A 41 -6.39 -7.00 8.52
N ARG A 42 -6.79 -8.06 7.81
CA ARG A 42 -6.56 -9.42 8.30
C ARG A 42 -5.07 -9.74 8.24
N SER A 43 -4.50 -9.59 7.04
CA SER A 43 -3.08 -9.80 6.80
C SER A 43 -2.63 -9.12 5.52
N ALA A 44 -1.40 -8.66 5.50
CA ALA A 44 -0.65 -8.28 4.31
C ALA A 44 0.56 -9.20 4.21
N VAL A 45 0.54 -10.10 3.21
CA VAL A 45 1.55 -11.15 3.07
C VAL A 45 2.39 -10.95 1.82
N MET A 46 3.65 -11.34 1.92
CA MET A 46 4.54 -11.50 0.78
C MET A 46 5.10 -12.91 0.81
N THR A 47 4.88 -13.63 -0.28
CA THR A 47 5.39 -14.99 -0.49
C THR A 47 6.48 -14.95 -1.54
N ASP A 48 7.51 -15.77 -1.35
CA ASP A 48 8.57 -15.98 -2.32
C ASP A 48 8.65 -17.47 -2.65
N SER A 49 8.15 -17.84 -3.82
CA SER A 49 8.15 -19.22 -4.29
C SER A 49 9.11 -19.37 -5.46
N ARG A 50 9.89 -20.46 -5.45
CA ARG A 50 10.76 -20.81 -6.58
C ARG A 50 10.00 -20.99 -7.91
N VAL A 51 8.72 -21.37 -7.83
CA VAL A 51 7.87 -21.65 -9.02
C VAL A 51 7.09 -20.41 -9.46
N TRP A 52 6.54 -19.66 -8.51
CA TRP A 52 5.63 -18.54 -8.80
C TRP A 52 6.28 -17.17 -8.66
N GLY A 53 7.54 -17.11 -8.23
CA GLY A 53 8.24 -15.88 -7.89
C GLY A 53 7.70 -15.22 -6.63
N VAL A 54 7.98 -13.93 -6.50
CA VAL A 54 7.51 -13.08 -5.40
C VAL A 54 6.08 -12.64 -5.69
N ASN A 55 5.15 -12.91 -4.78
CA ASN A 55 3.76 -12.47 -4.85
C ASN A 55 3.30 -11.88 -3.52
N GLY A 56 2.42 -10.88 -3.59
CA GLY A 56 1.80 -10.25 -2.44
C GLY A 56 0.30 -10.50 -2.40
N LEU A 57 -0.27 -10.42 -1.18
CA LEU A 57 -1.71 -10.37 -1.00
C LEU A 57 -2.06 -9.63 0.28
N THR A 58 -2.90 -8.61 0.17
CA THR A 58 -3.51 -7.94 1.31
C THR A 58 -4.98 -8.31 1.42
N THR A 59 -5.36 -8.84 2.57
CA THR A 59 -6.73 -9.23 2.89
C THR A 59 -7.27 -8.45 4.07
N PHE A 60 -8.59 -8.29 4.11
CA PHE A 60 -9.28 -7.52 5.12
C PHE A 60 -10.40 -8.35 5.74
N GLU A 61 -10.63 -8.16 7.04
CA GLU A 61 -11.79 -8.72 7.74
C GLU A 61 -13.05 -7.92 7.44
N GLU A 62 -12.90 -6.59 7.44
CA GLU A 62 -13.96 -5.64 7.15
C GLU A 62 -13.39 -4.50 6.29
N VAL A 63 -14.12 -4.11 5.25
CA VAL A 63 -13.86 -2.88 4.47
C VAL A 63 -15.20 -2.32 4.00
N PRO A 64 -15.43 -1.00 4.08
CA PRO A 64 -16.58 -0.39 3.43
C PRO A 64 -16.59 -0.68 1.92
N PRO A 65 -17.67 -1.20 1.32
CA PRO A 65 -17.67 -1.61 -0.09
C PRO A 65 -17.24 -0.50 -1.07
N SER A 66 -17.58 0.76 -0.77
CA SER A 66 -17.19 1.93 -1.57
C SER A 66 -15.68 2.22 -1.57
N SER A 67 -14.92 1.66 -0.62
CA SER A 67 -13.47 1.88 -0.49
C SER A 67 -12.64 0.94 -1.36
N SER A 68 -13.23 -0.13 -1.90
CA SER A 68 -12.50 -1.15 -2.69
C SER A 68 -11.69 -0.57 -3.86
N PRO A 69 -12.21 0.36 -4.69
CA PRO A 69 -11.44 0.90 -5.82
C PRO A 69 -10.25 1.76 -5.37
N ALA A 70 -10.42 2.50 -4.28
CA ALA A 70 -9.36 3.30 -3.68
C ALA A 70 -8.25 2.39 -3.10
N ILE A 71 -8.63 1.32 -2.40
CA ILE A 71 -7.67 0.35 -1.87
C ILE A 71 -6.92 -0.32 -3.01
N ALA A 72 -7.61 -0.82 -4.04
CA ALA A 72 -6.97 -1.43 -5.21
C ALA A 72 -5.98 -0.46 -5.89
N TYR A 73 -6.32 0.83 -6.00
CA TYR A 73 -5.39 1.82 -6.58
C TYR A 73 -4.15 2.08 -5.71
N ALA A 74 -4.23 1.85 -4.40
CA ALA A 74 -3.16 2.16 -3.45
C ALA A 74 -1.88 1.35 -3.67
N GLY A 75 -1.97 0.06 -3.98
CA GLY A 75 -0.82 -0.81 -4.24
C GLY A 75 0.04 -0.31 -5.41
N PRO A 76 -0.53 -0.21 -6.63
CA PRO A 76 0.19 0.29 -7.79
C PRO A 76 0.71 1.73 -7.60
N TYR A 77 -0.04 2.60 -6.92
CA TYR A 77 0.42 3.96 -6.66
C TYR A 77 1.63 3.98 -5.71
N GLY A 78 1.58 3.21 -4.62
CA GLY A 78 2.68 3.11 -3.66
C GLY A 78 3.95 2.52 -4.28
N GLU A 79 3.79 1.47 -5.10
CA GLU A 79 4.89 0.89 -5.87
C GLU A 79 5.47 1.90 -6.88
N GLY A 80 4.61 2.61 -7.61
CA GLY A 80 5.04 3.67 -8.52
C GLY A 80 5.78 4.79 -7.79
N ARG A 81 5.34 5.14 -6.57
CA ARG A 81 5.96 6.17 -5.75
C ARG A 81 7.33 5.76 -5.23
N TRP A 82 7.50 4.48 -4.93
CA TRP A 82 8.81 3.93 -4.59
C TRP A 82 9.80 4.03 -5.75
N LEU A 83 9.34 3.78 -6.98
CA LEU A 83 10.18 3.75 -8.18
C LEU A 83 10.52 5.14 -8.72
N ASP A 84 9.51 6.00 -8.87
CA ASP A 84 9.62 7.30 -9.54
C ASP A 84 9.71 8.48 -8.54
N GLY A 85 9.55 8.21 -7.24
CA GLY A 85 9.42 9.24 -6.20
C GLY A 85 7.97 9.76 -6.07
N ARG A 86 7.81 10.95 -5.48
CA ARG A 86 6.50 11.49 -5.04
C ARG A 86 5.41 11.52 -6.12
N HIS A 87 5.79 11.65 -7.38
CA HIS A 87 4.87 11.77 -8.49
C HIS A 87 5.16 10.71 -9.55
N PRO A 88 4.56 9.51 -9.43
CA PRO A 88 4.72 8.45 -10.41
C PRO A 88 4.31 8.90 -11.80
N SER A 89 5.13 8.59 -12.80
CA SER A 89 4.81 8.93 -14.18
C SER A 89 3.60 8.11 -14.68
N GLN A 90 2.82 8.66 -15.62
CA GLN A 90 1.74 7.89 -16.24
C GLN A 90 2.25 6.62 -16.92
N ARG A 91 3.48 6.66 -17.46
CA ARG A 91 4.11 5.49 -18.08
C ARG A 91 4.33 4.39 -17.05
N THR A 92 4.91 4.71 -15.89
CA THR A 92 5.13 3.77 -14.78
C THR A 92 3.80 3.21 -14.28
N MET A 93 2.81 4.07 -14.01
CA MET A 93 1.50 3.62 -13.55
C MET A 93 0.83 2.66 -14.55
N ARG A 94 0.89 2.94 -15.86
CA ARG A 94 0.36 2.03 -16.89
C ARG A 94 1.12 0.71 -16.95
N ALA A 95 2.44 0.73 -16.78
CA ALA A 95 3.25 -0.48 -16.75
C ALA A 95 2.89 -1.36 -15.53
N LEU A 96 2.75 -0.75 -14.35
CA LEU A 96 2.34 -1.45 -13.13
C LEU A 96 0.95 -2.07 -13.24
N MET A 97 -0.03 -1.32 -13.74
CA MET A 97 -1.40 -1.82 -13.96
C MET A 97 -1.48 -2.95 -15.00
N ARG A 98 -0.48 -3.10 -15.86
CA ARG A 98 -0.36 -4.21 -16.83
C ARG A 98 0.53 -5.35 -16.31
N GLY A 99 1.30 -5.12 -15.25
CA GLY A 99 2.24 -6.05 -14.65
C GLY A 99 1.79 -6.46 -13.25
N SER A 100 2.57 -6.08 -12.23
CA SER A 100 2.34 -6.45 -10.82
C SER A 100 0.94 -6.10 -10.30
N GLY A 101 0.38 -4.96 -10.71
CA GLY A 101 -0.96 -4.50 -10.32
C GLY A 101 -2.09 -4.93 -11.24
N HIS A 102 -1.93 -5.98 -12.05
CA HIS A 102 -2.99 -6.40 -12.98
C HIS A 102 -4.29 -6.82 -12.27
N GLY A 103 -4.18 -7.48 -11.11
CA GLY A 103 -5.33 -7.84 -10.28
C GLY A 103 -6.08 -6.60 -9.78
N ASP A 104 -5.34 -5.59 -9.31
CA ASP A 104 -5.91 -4.31 -8.87
C ASP A 104 -6.56 -3.56 -10.00
N HIS A 105 -5.91 -3.55 -11.17
CA HIS A 105 -6.45 -2.91 -12.36
C HIS A 105 -7.80 -3.53 -12.75
N LYS A 106 -7.90 -4.86 -12.70
CA LYS A 106 -9.17 -5.57 -12.95
C LYS A 106 -10.24 -5.19 -11.93
N SER A 107 -9.88 -5.10 -10.65
CA SER A 107 -10.80 -4.68 -9.57
C SER A 107 -11.30 -3.24 -9.75
N ILE A 108 -10.42 -2.31 -10.12
CA ILE A 108 -10.80 -0.91 -10.44
C ILE A 108 -11.73 -0.86 -11.64
N CYS A 109 -11.41 -1.59 -12.72
CA CYS A 109 -12.25 -1.64 -13.92
C CYS A 109 -13.63 -2.25 -13.64
N ALA A 110 -13.69 -3.31 -12.83
CA ALA A 110 -14.96 -3.93 -12.43
C ALA A 110 -15.84 -2.96 -11.63
N ALA A 111 -15.23 -2.18 -10.72
CA ALA A 111 -15.96 -1.16 -9.97
C ALA A 111 -16.43 0.01 -10.83
N ALA A 112 -15.64 0.42 -11.82
CA ALA A 112 -16.05 1.44 -12.79
C ALA A 112 -17.25 0.95 -13.63
N ALA A 113 -17.19 -0.28 -14.15
CA ALA A 113 -18.29 -0.88 -14.89
C ALA A 113 -19.57 -0.99 -14.04
N ALA A 114 -19.44 -1.34 -12.75
CA ALA A 114 -20.59 -1.37 -11.84
C ALA A 114 -21.17 0.03 -11.59
N ALA A 115 -20.32 1.04 -11.43
CA ALA A 115 -20.76 2.43 -11.23
C ALA A 115 -21.52 2.97 -12.45
N ASP A 116 -21.06 2.68 -13.67
CA ASP A 116 -21.74 3.04 -14.93
C ASP A 116 -23.14 2.39 -15.03
N VAL A 117 -23.30 1.15 -14.59
CA VAL A 117 -24.60 0.44 -14.58
C VAL A 117 -25.59 1.07 -13.59
N TYR A 118 -25.11 1.62 -12.47
CA TYR A 118 -25.95 2.20 -11.41
C TYR A 118 -25.98 3.74 -11.40
N GLY A 119 -25.34 4.40 -12.37
CA GLY A 119 -25.34 5.88 -12.52
C GLY A 119 -24.52 6.63 -11.47
N TYR A 120 -23.54 5.99 -10.81
CA TYR A 120 -22.61 6.65 -9.90
C TYR A 120 -21.37 7.16 -10.66
N SER A 121 -20.84 8.32 -10.24
CA SER A 121 -19.71 9.03 -10.88
C SER A 121 -18.42 8.22 -11.04
N ASP A 122 -17.48 8.70 -11.88
CA ASP A 122 -16.16 8.12 -12.19
C ASP A 122 -15.36 7.69 -10.94
N THR A 123 -15.56 6.43 -10.54
CA THR A 123 -14.96 5.78 -9.37
C THR A 123 -13.44 5.68 -9.49
N SER A 124 -12.92 5.65 -10.72
CA SER A 124 -11.48 5.60 -10.99
C SER A 124 -10.81 6.94 -10.69
N ALA A 125 -11.44 8.05 -11.05
CA ALA A 125 -10.94 9.38 -10.75
C ALA A 125 -11.10 9.72 -9.26
N GLU A 126 -12.16 9.24 -8.62
CA GLU A 126 -12.35 9.37 -7.17
C GLU A 126 -11.28 8.61 -6.39
N ALA A 127 -10.97 7.37 -6.76
CA ALA A 127 -9.89 6.59 -6.16
C ALA A 127 -8.55 7.33 -6.22
N ARG A 128 -8.20 7.91 -7.37
CA ARG A 128 -6.97 8.70 -7.56
C ARG A 128 -6.91 9.92 -6.64
N ARG A 129 -8.01 10.68 -6.57
CA ARG A 129 -8.10 11.90 -5.74
C ARG A 129 -8.02 11.59 -4.24
N THR A 130 -8.55 10.45 -3.82
CA THR A 130 -8.59 10.05 -2.41
C THR A 130 -7.28 9.45 -1.94
N VAL A 131 -6.67 8.56 -2.72
CA VAL A 131 -5.53 7.74 -2.29
C VAL A 131 -4.23 8.53 -2.22
N GLN A 132 -3.94 9.35 -3.23
CA GLN A 132 -2.70 10.10 -3.30
C GLN A 132 -2.43 10.95 -2.05
N PRO A 133 -3.33 11.85 -1.60
CA PRO A 133 -3.07 12.66 -0.41
C PRO A 133 -2.99 11.83 0.88
N LEU A 134 -3.66 10.67 0.95
CA LEU A 134 -3.56 9.76 2.09
C LEU A 134 -2.17 9.14 2.17
N LEU A 135 -1.72 8.48 1.10
CA LEU A 135 -0.42 7.82 1.07
C LEU A 135 0.75 8.80 1.18
N GLU A 136 0.61 10.02 0.66
CA GLU A 136 1.61 11.07 0.84
C GLU A 136 1.80 11.45 2.32
N ARG A 137 0.70 11.58 3.08
CA ARG A 137 0.76 11.90 4.50
C ARG A 137 1.27 10.73 5.34
N THR A 138 0.97 9.50 4.93
CA THR A 138 1.31 8.29 5.68
C THR A 138 2.47 7.51 5.10
N TRP A 139 3.25 8.10 4.19
CA TRP A 139 4.36 7.41 3.54
C TRP A 139 5.36 6.78 4.52
N PRO A 140 5.75 7.43 5.64
CA PRO A 140 6.59 6.77 6.63
C PRO A 140 5.98 5.47 7.19
N ALA A 141 4.66 5.42 7.39
CA ALA A 141 3.97 4.23 7.84
C ALA A 141 4.00 3.11 6.78
N VAL A 142 3.81 3.47 5.50
CA VAL A 142 3.92 2.54 4.37
C VAL A 142 5.31 1.88 4.38
N ILE A 143 6.38 2.67 4.48
CA ILE A 143 7.75 2.14 4.49
C ILE A 143 8.03 1.28 5.74
N ASN A 144 7.57 1.69 6.91
CA ASN A 144 7.75 0.93 8.15
C ASN A 144 7.01 -0.41 8.10
N LEU A 145 5.81 -0.44 7.53
CA LEU A 145 5.05 -1.66 7.34
C LEU A 145 5.67 -2.54 6.26
N ALA A 146 6.11 -1.97 5.13
CA ALA A 146 6.82 -2.70 4.07
C ALA A 146 8.07 -3.41 4.61
N ARG A 147 8.84 -2.77 5.51
CA ARG A 147 9.97 -3.43 6.19
C ARG A 147 9.53 -4.62 7.04
N THR A 148 8.39 -4.52 7.69
CA THR A 148 7.81 -5.62 8.49
C THR A 148 7.42 -6.77 7.58
N ILE A 149 6.68 -6.50 6.50
CA ILE A 149 6.29 -7.50 5.48
C ILE A 149 7.53 -8.14 4.85
N HIS A 150 8.53 -7.35 4.47
CA HIS A 150 9.73 -7.87 3.83
C HIS A 150 10.56 -8.77 4.77
N ARG A 151 10.62 -8.45 6.06
CA ARG A 151 11.39 -9.24 7.04
C ARG A 151 10.65 -10.48 7.52
N ASN A 152 9.34 -10.36 7.72
CA ASN A 152 8.54 -11.38 8.40
C ASN A 152 7.62 -12.16 7.44
N SER A 153 7.58 -11.80 6.15
CA SER A 153 6.63 -12.29 5.14
C SER A 153 5.15 -11.99 5.41
N GLU A 154 4.83 -11.37 6.55
CA GLU A 154 3.46 -11.05 6.95
C GLU A 154 3.43 -9.81 7.87
N ALA A 155 2.33 -9.06 7.79
CA ALA A 155 1.95 -8.05 8.77
C ALA A 155 0.44 -8.13 9.04
N THR A 156 0.05 -7.89 10.29
CA THR A 156 -1.36 -7.93 10.76
C THR A 156 -1.91 -6.51 10.97
N HIS A 157 -3.20 -6.38 11.33
CA HIS A 157 -3.79 -5.09 11.69
C HIS A 157 -3.00 -4.35 12.78
N ASP A 158 -2.44 -5.07 13.75
CA ASP A 158 -1.66 -4.48 14.83
C ASP A 158 -0.37 -3.85 14.31
N ASP A 159 0.28 -4.47 13.33
CA ASP A 159 1.46 -3.91 12.66
C ASP A 159 1.10 -2.64 11.87
N VAL A 160 -0.07 -2.62 11.23
CA VAL A 160 -0.60 -1.42 10.54
C VAL A 160 -0.85 -0.30 11.54
N CYS A 161 -1.55 -0.60 12.64
CA CYS A 161 -1.82 0.37 13.70
C CYS A 161 -0.50 0.92 14.28
N LYS A 162 0.45 0.05 14.58
CA LYS A 162 1.78 0.43 15.07
C LYS A 162 2.52 1.32 14.08
N ALA A 163 2.51 0.99 12.78
CA ALA A 163 3.14 1.78 11.73
C ALA A 163 2.50 3.17 11.59
N LEU A 164 1.18 3.28 11.78
CA LEU A 164 0.43 4.54 11.78
C LEU A 164 0.53 5.30 13.10
N GLY A 165 1.08 4.69 14.16
CA GLY A 165 1.09 5.24 15.51
C GLY A 165 -0.30 5.33 16.13
N ILE A 166 -1.16 4.36 15.83
CA ILE A 166 -2.53 4.25 16.33
C ILE A 166 -2.55 3.40 17.60
N THR A 167 -3.22 3.91 18.64
CA THR A 167 -3.31 3.25 19.95
C THR A 167 -4.74 2.98 20.39
N ASP A 168 -5.75 3.40 19.62
CA ASP A 168 -7.17 3.15 19.90
C ASP A 168 -7.73 1.90 19.19
N GLY A 169 -6.83 1.04 18.65
CA GLY A 169 -7.18 -0.17 17.92
C GLY A 169 -7.53 0.03 16.44
N GLY A 170 -7.69 1.28 15.97
CA GLY A 170 -8.04 1.55 14.58
C GLY A 170 -9.50 1.20 14.23
N GLY A 171 -9.75 0.87 12.96
CA GLY A 171 -11.08 0.54 12.46
C GLY A 171 -12.02 1.75 12.31
N ARG A 172 -13.32 1.47 12.08
CA ARG A 172 -14.32 2.46 11.67
C ARG A 172 -14.56 3.58 12.69
N SER A 173 -14.45 3.29 13.98
CA SER A 173 -14.70 4.24 15.09
C SER A 173 -13.43 4.96 15.57
N SER A 174 -12.26 4.72 14.98
CA SER A 174 -11.01 5.32 15.43
C SER A 174 -10.96 6.83 15.14
N SER A 175 -10.93 7.60 16.23
CA SER A 175 -10.72 9.04 16.20
C SER A 175 -9.32 9.41 15.70
N GLN A 176 -8.33 8.54 15.95
CA GLN A 176 -6.95 8.76 15.51
C GLN A 176 -6.80 8.57 13.99
N LEU A 177 -7.46 7.56 13.40
CA LEU A 177 -7.52 7.39 11.94
C LEU A 177 -8.26 8.56 11.27
N ALA A 178 -9.36 9.05 11.86
CA ALA A 178 -10.05 10.24 11.38
C ALA A 178 -9.12 11.47 11.38
N SER A 179 -8.36 11.67 12.47
CA SER A 179 -7.39 12.76 12.59
C SER A 179 -6.24 12.67 11.57
N LEU A 180 -5.74 11.46 11.29
CA LEU A 180 -4.74 11.23 10.23
C LEU A 180 -5.29 11.57 8.84
N LYS A 181 -6.51 11.11 8.53
CA LYS A 181 -7.18 11.43 7.26
C LYS A 181 -7.33 12.93 7.06
N ALA A 182 -7.71 13.65 8.11
CA ALA A 182 -7.86 15.10 8.11
C ALA A 182 -6.52 15.87 8.09
N GLY A 183 -5.38 15.19 8.23
CA GLY A 183 -4.06 15.83 8.31
C GLY A 183 -3.77 16.54 9.64
N LEU A 184 -4.56 16.24 10.68
CA LEU A 184 -4.41 16.82 12.02
C LEU A 184 -3.41 16.03 12.90
N ARG A 185 -3.00 14.85 12.43
CA ARG A 185 -2.02 13.97 13.10
C ARG A 185 -0.92 13.57 12.12
N ARG A 186 0.28 13.32 12.66
CA ARG A 186 1.42 12.77 11.91
C ARG A 186 1.64 11.31 12.28
N VAL A 187 2.13 10.53 11.32
CA VAL A 187 2.59 9.15 11.55
C VAL A 187 4.01 9.15 12.13
N PRO A 188 4.43 8.06 12.81
CA PRO A 188 5.82 7.86 13.20
C PRO A 188 6.79 8.00 12.00
N PRO A 189 8.01 8.54 12.20
CA PRO A 189 9.00 8.64 11.13
C PRO A 189 9.45 7.26 10.64
N ILE A 190 10.11 7.23 9.48
CA ILE A 190 10.75 6.00 8.97
C ILE A 190 11.77 5.54 10.00
N ALA A 191 11.67 4.29 10.47
CA ALA A 191 12.60 3.75 11.46
C ALA A 191 14.05 3.80 10.94
N ALA A 192 15.02 3.98 11.83
CA ALA A 192 16.43 3.88 11.47
C ALA A 192 16.80 2.45 11.06
#